data_AF-A0A3M2WBI0-F1
#
_entry.id   AF-A0A3M2WBI0-F1
#
_cell.length_a   1.000
_cell.length_b   1.000
_cell.length_c   1.000
_cell.angle_alpha   90.00
_cell.angle_beta   90.00
_cell.angle_gamma   90.00
#
_symmetry.space_group_name_H-M   'P 1'
#
loop_
_entity.id
_entity.type
_entity.pdbx_description
1 polymer ?
#
loop_
_entity_poly.entity_id
_entity_poly.type
_entity_poly.pdbx_seq_one_letter_code
_entity_poly.pdbx_strand_id
1 'polypeptide(L)' 'DIPSNVICEMPPLLKAYMRLGARICGEPCWDEDFQVADVFILLKRDDLCPRYARH' A
#
# COMPACT_ATOMS: atom_id res chain seq x y z
N ASP A 1 -18.99 15.15 -0.11
CA ASP A 1 -17.89 15.83 -0.82
C ASP A 1 -16.64 15.89 0.05
N ILE A 2 -15.49 15.50 -0.50
CA ILE A 2 -14.20 15.60 0.21
C ILE A 2 -13.70 17.06 0.07
N PRO A 3 -13.32 17.73 1.16
CA PRO A 3 -12.80 19.10 1.08
C PRO A 3 -11.56 19.19 0.19
N SER A 4 -11.47 20.23 -0.65
CA SER A 4 -10.33 20.45 -1.56
C SER A 4 -8.99 20.72 -0.86
N ASN A 5 -9.01 20.94 0.45
CA ASN A 5 -7.84 21.14 1.29
C ASN A 5 -7.41 19.88 2.08
N VAL A 6 -7.97 18.69 1.79
CA VAL A 6 -7.47 17.43 2.34
C VAL A 6 -6.21 17.02 1.59
N ILE A 7 -5.06 17.23 2.23
CA ILE A 7 -3.79 16.68 1.77
C ILE A 7 -3.70 15.24 2.26
N CYS A 8 -3.87 14.28 1.34
CA CYS A 8 -3.67 12.86 1.64
C CYS A 8 -2.24 12.46 1.28
N GLU A 9 -1.38 12.35 2.29
CA GLU A 9 -0.06 11.74 2.11
C GLU A 9 -0.15 10.22 2.25
N MET A 10 0.61 9.50 1.43
CA MET A 10 0.66 8.05 1.52
C MET A 10 1.29 7.63 2.87
N PRO A 11 0.62 6.75 3.64
CA PRO A 11 1.17 6.26 4.90
C PRO A 11 2.57 5.67 4.73
N PRO A 12 3.51 5.89 5.68
CA PRO A 12 4.92 5.52 5.49
C PRO A 12 5.14 4.05 5.11
N LEU A 13 4.37 3.13 5.70
CA LEU A 13 4.44 1.71 5.41
C LEU A 13 4.02 1.39 3.97
N LEU A 14 2.86 1.90 3.55
CA LEU A 14 2.36 1.72 2.20
C LEU A 14 3.33 2.31 1.17
N LYS A 15 3.87 3.49 1.45
CA LYS A 15 4.91 4.15 0.64
C LYS A 15 6.16 3.28 0.50
N ALA A 16 6.58 2.60 1.56
CA ALA A 16 7.72 1.68 1.51
C ALA A 16 7.44 0.46 0.62
N TYR A 17 6.25 -0.17 0.73
CA TYR A 17 5.88 -1.29 -0.13
C TYR A 17 5.81 -0.89 -1.60
N MET A 18 5.22 0.26 -1.91
CA MET A 18 5.17 0.76 -3.29
C MET A 18 6.58 1.03 -3.85
N ARG A 19 7.51 1.54 -3.03
CA ARG A 19 8.92 1.72 -3.42
C ARG A 19 9.67 0.40 -3.66
N LEU A 20 9.26 -0.68 -2.99
CA LEU A 20 9.80 -2.02 -3.22
C LEU A 20 9.21 -2.69 -4.47
N GLY A 21 8.29 -2.04 -5.19
CA GLY A 21 7.65 -2.58 -6.39
C GLY A 21 6.40 -3.42 -6.09
N ALA A 22 5.84 -3.32 -4.89
CA ALA A 22 4.58 -3.99 -4.57
C ALA A 22 3.43 -3.41 -5.41
N ARG A 23 2.46 -4.26 -5.76
CA ARG A 23 1.32 -3.91 -6.61
C ARG A 23 0.01 -4.12 -5.89
N ILE A 24 -0.90 -3.17 -5.99
CA ILE A 24 -2.29 -3.34 -5.60
C ILE A 24 -2.98 -4.19 -6.66
N CYS A 25 -3.66 -5.24 -6.22
CA CYS A 25 -4.16 -6.30 -7.10
C CYS A 25 -5.70 -6.36 -7.18
N GLY A 26 -6.39 -5.33 -6.70
CA GLY A 26 -7.85 -5.24 -6.75
C GLY A 26 -8.38 -3.97 -6.10
N GLU A 27 -9.71 -3.87 -6.07
CA GLU A 27 -10.41 -2.82 -5.34
C GLU A 27 -10.24 -2.98 -3.82
N PRO A 28 -10.24 -1.88 -3.05
CA PRO A 28 -10.20 -1.96 -1.61
C PRO A 28 -11.49 -2.58 -1.04
N CYS A 29 -11.35 -3.38 0.01
CA CYS A 29 -12.47 -3.85 0.82
C CYS A 29 -12.70 -2.87 1.97
N TRP A 30 -13.91 -2.35 2.11
CA TRP A 30 -14.27 -1.46 3.21
C TRP A 30 -14.77 -2.28 4.40
N ASP A 31 -14.11 -2.12 5.55
CA ASP A 31 -14.53 -2.68 6.83
C ASP A 31 -15.20 -1.57 7.65
N GLU A 32 -16.52 -1.65 7.77
CA GLU A 32 -17.36 -0.67 8.48
C GLU A 32 -17.13 -0.68 9.99
N ASP A 33 -16.83 -1.83 10.58
CA ASP A 33 -16.68 -1.94 12.04
C ASP A 33 -15.40 -1.24 12.51
N PHE A 34 -14.36 -1.24 11.67
CA PHE A 34 -13.07 -0.64 11.97
C PHE A 34 -12.84 0.71 11.27
N GLN A 35 -13.72 1.10 10.34
CA GLN A 35 -13.57 2.29 9.50
C GLN A 35 -12.23 2.29 8.72
N VAL A 36 -11.87 1.13 8.17
CA VAL A 36 -10.62 0.94 7.41
C VAL A 36 -10.89 0.34 6.03
N ALA A 37 -9.95 0.60 5.11
CA ALA A 37 -9.95 -0.02 3.79
C ALA A 37 -8.76 -0.98 3.68
N ASP A 38 -9.05 -2.25 3.43
CA ASP A 38 -8.04 -3.28 3.16
C ASP A 38 -7.75 -3.38 1.67
N VAL A 39 -6.48 -3.54 1.31
CA VAL A 39 -6.05 -3.72 -0.08
C VAL A 39 -5.23 -4.99 -0.23
N PHE A 40 -5.51 -5.78 -1.27
CA PHE A 40 -4.67 -6.92 -1.62
C PHE A 40 -3.40 -6.41 -2.32
N ILE A 41 -2.25 -6.61 -1.69
CA ILE A 41 -0.94 -6.20 -2.18
C ILE A 41 -0.08 -7.43 -2.49
N LEU A 42 0.50 -7.46 -3.69
CA LEU A 42 1.44 -8.50 -4.11
C LEU A 42 2.83 -7.90 -4.32
N LEU A 43 3.85 -8.54 -3.73
CA LEU A 43 5.25 -8.19 -3.92
C LEU A 43 6.00 -9.38 -4.51
N LYS A 44 6.50 -9.20 -5.73
CA LYS A 44 7.32 -10.22 -6.38
C LYS A 44 8.75 -10.16 -5.85
N ARG A 45 9.22 -11.26 -5.25
CA ARG A 45 10.56 -11.31 -4.62
C ARG A 45 11.70 -11.12 -5.62
N ASP A 46 11.53 -11.54 -6.86
CA ASP A 46 12.55 -11.37 -7.92
C ASP A 46 12.81 -9.89 -8.26
N ASP A 47 11.82 -9.02 -8.01
CA ASP A 47 11.91 -7.59 -8.27
C ASP A 47 12.46 -6.83 -7.05
N LEU A 48 12.72 -7.54 -5.95
CA LEU A 48 13.22 -6.96 -4.71
C LEU A 48 14.70 -6.58 -4.87
N CYS A 49 15.06 -5.38 -4.42
CA CYS A 49 16.48 -4.99 -4.41
C CYS A 49 17.28 -6.01 -3.58
N PRO A 50 18.42 -6.54 -4.09
CA PRO A 50 19.15 -7.63 -3.45
C PRO A 50 19.56 -7.37 -1.99
N ARG A 51 19.66 -6.08 -1.60
CA ARG A 51 19.91 -5.66 -0.22
C ARG A 51 18.81 -6.07 0.76
N TYR A 52 17.56 -6.10 0.31
CA TYR A 52 16.39 -6.49 1.12
C TYR A 52 16.01 -7.96 0.99
N ALA A 53 16.53 -8.66 -0.03
CA ALA A 53 16.23 -10.08 -0.26
C ALA A 53 16.92 -11.05 0.72
N ARG A 54 17.82 -10.54 1.57
CA ARG A 54 18.68 -11.34 2.48
C ARG A 54 18.21 -11.39 3.93
N HIS A 55 17.20 -10.60 4.29
CA HIS A 55 16.61 -10.52 5.63
C HIS A 55 15.16 -10.99 5.57
#